data_AF-A0A2E3XSJ0-F1
#
_entry.id   AF-A0A2E3XSJ0-F1
#
_cell.length_a   1.000
_cell.length_b   1.000
_cell.length_c   1.000
_cell.angle_alpha   90.00
_cell.angle_beta   90.00
_cell.angle_gamma   90.00
#
_symmetry.space_group_name_H-M   'P 1'
#
loop_
_entity.id
_entity.type
_entity.pdbx_description
1 polymer ?
#
loop_
_entity_poly.entity_id
_entity_poly.type
_entity_poly.pdbx_seq_one_letter_code
_entity_poly.pdbx_strand_id
1 'polypeptide(L)'
;MTGCFQRLIIFSLFLTLAGQELAWAEDKAEASPATEKADGKKNQGKHDTEGMDQIERERYEPRISNKWFRGSYLIYDCSRGNYICVNYQSFYKCTNEREEDKKESRPALRCAPFKKFATQEKCFGEQYRQIQNQKPKVFCMNPKYY
;
A
#
# COMPACT_ATOMS: atom_id res chain seq x y z
N MET A 1 -49.88 -23.92 23.95
CA MET A 1 -48.80 -24.91 24.01
C MET A 1 -48.67 -25.55 22.63
N THR A 2 -47.42 -25.84 22.21
CA THR A 2 -46.97 -26.50 20.96
C THR A 2 -47.24 -25.77 19.65
N GLY A 3 -46.30 -25.44 18.75
CA GLY A 3 -44.85 -25.62 18.59
C GLY A 3 -44.50 -25.02 17.20
N CYS A 4 -43.52 -24.12 17.01
CA CYS A 4 -42.08 -24.37 16.90
C CYS A 4 -41.77 -25.65 16.12
N PHE A 5 -41.53 -25.57 14.80
CA PHE A 5 -40.61 -26.43 14.02
C PHE A 5 -40.77 -26.19 12.50
N GLN A 6 -40.26 -25.08 11.97
CA GLN A 6 -40.05 -24.96 10.51
C GLN A 6 -38.92 -23.99 10.17
N ARG A 7 -37.74 -24.32 10.69
CA ARG A 7 -36.43 -23.84 10.21
C ARG A 7 -35.55 -25.07 10.12
N LEU A 8 -35.37 -25.68 8.94
CA LEU A 8 -34.26 -26.61 8.61
C LEU A 8 -34.44 -27.31 7.25
N ILE A 9 -34.69 -26.60 6.15
CA ILE A 9 -34.54 -27.19 4.80
C ILE A 9 -34.03 -26.16 3.79
N ILE A 10 -32.85 -25.55 4.04
CA ILE A 10 -32.04 -24.94 2.96
C ILE A 10 -30.55 -25.15 3.33
N PHE A 11 -30.13 -26.41 3.47
CA PHE A 11 -28.74 -26.78 3.74
C PHE A 11 -28.25 -27.93 2.85
N SER A 12 -28.85 -28.12 1.66
CA SER A 12 -28.72 -29.40 0.95
C SER A 12 -28.63 -29.31 -0.58
N LEU A 13 -28.10 -28.24 -1.18
CA LEU A 13 -28.09 -28.14 -2.65
C LEU A 13 -26.96 -27.29 -3.28
N PHE A 14 -25.73 -27.39 -2.79
CA PHE A 14 -24.53 -26.95 -3.52
C PHE A 14 -23.35 -27.91 -3.30
N LEU A 15 -23.61 -29.23 -3.36
CA LEU A 15 -22.59 -30.27 -3.29
C LEU A 15 -22.71 -31.24 -4.47
N THR A 16 -22.66 -30.72 -5.69
CA THR A 16 -22.52 -31.52 -6.92
C THR A 16 -21.88 -30.68 -8.00
N LEU A 17 -20.55 -30.73 -8.10
CA LEU A 17 -19.77 -30.68 -9.34
C LEU A 17 -18.30 -30.94 -9.00
N ALA A 18 -18.04 -32.21 -8.69
CA ALA A 18 -16.75 -32.81 -8.95
C ALA A 18 -16.61 -33.02 -10.47
N GLY A 19 -15.40 -32.83 -10.99
CA GLY A 19 -15.01 -33.37 -12.29
C GLY A 19 -14.61 -32.34 -13.33
N GLN A 20 -13.34 -31.91 -13.30
CA GLN A 20 -12.51 -31.92 -14.49
C GLN A 20 -11.03 -31.89 -14.09
N GLU A 21 -10.42 -33.06 -14.20
CA GLU A 21 -8.97 -33.25 -14.32
C GLU A 21 -8.49 -32.58 -15.61
N LEU A 22 -7.51 -31.70 -15.49
CA LEU A 22 -6.65 -31.28 -16.59
C LEU A 22 -5.21 -31.61 -16.18
N ALA A 23 -4.75 -32.76 -16.68
CA ALA A 23 -3.34 -33.08 -16.85
C ALA A 23 -2.69 -32.14 -17.89
N TRP A 24 -1.46 -32.42 -18.32
CA TRP A 24 -0.63 -31.67 -19.28
C TRP A 24 0.07 -30.44 -18.65
N ALA A 25 1.40 -30.28 -18.65
CA ALA A 25 2.51 -31.09 -19.15
C ALA A 25 3.77 -30.66 -18.39
N GLU A 26 4.65 -31.62 -18.10
CA GLU A 26 5.98 -31.38 -17.52
C GLU A 26 6.95 -31.05 -18.65
N ASP A 27 7.41 -29.80 -18.73
CA ASP A 27 8.54 -29.42 -19.58
C ASP A 27 9.84 -29.40 -18.78
N LYS A 28 10.83 -30.02 -19.41
CA LYS A 28 12.07 -30.53 -18.85
C LYS A 28 13.02 -29.43 -18.40
N ALA A 29 13.63 -29.69 -17.25
CA ALA A 29 14.85 -29.06 -16.80
C ALA A 29 16.01 -29.40 -17.75
N GLU A 30 16.61 -28.38 -18.35
CA GLU A 30 17.98 -28.43 -18.87
C GLU A 30 18.88 -27.59 -17.97
N ALA A 31 19.93 -28.23 -17.50
CA ALA A 31 20.91 -27.68 -16.59
C ALA A 31 22.17 -27.22 -17.35
N SER A 32 22.76 -26.14 -16.81
CA SER A 32 24.19 -25.73 -16.87
C SER A 32 24.68 -24.88 -18.06
N PRO A 33 25.72 -24.03 -17.89
CA PRO A 33 26.61 -23.95 -16.73
C PRO A 33 26.74 -22.58 -16.06
N ALA A 34 27.19 -22.68 -14.81
CA ALA A 34 27.72 -21.62 -13.98
C ALA A 34 28.87 -20.86 -14.65
N THR A 35 28.80 -19.54 -14.57
CA THR A 35 29.99 -18.69 -14.48
C THR A 35 29.81 -17.76 -13.29
N GLU A 36 30.37 -18.16 -12.15
CA GLU A 36 30.77 -17.26 -11.08
C GLU A 36 31.98 -16.45 -11.57
N LYS A 37 31.89 -15.12 -11.51
CA LYS A 37 32.96 -14.31 -10.91
C LYS A 37 32.37 -13.16 -10.13
N ALA A 38 32.95 -13.01 -8.95
CA ALA A 38 32.54 -12.20 -7.83
C ALA A 38 32.71 -10.69 -8.03
N ASP A 39 32.06 -10.00 -7.09
CA ASP A 39 32.49 -8.76 -6.45
C ASP A 39 32.32 -7.43 -7.20
N GLY A 40 31.22 -6.75 -6.85
CA GLY A 40 31.01 -5.33 -7.07
C GLY A 40 30.16 -4.76 -5.93
N LYS A 41 30.81 -4.50 -4.79
CA LYS A 41 30.30 -3.80 -3.61
C LYS A 41 29.30 -2.67 -3.93
N LYS A 42 28.20 -2.68 -3.18
CA LYS A 42 27.46 -1.55 -2.59
C LYS A 42 27.85 -0.15 -3.10
N ASN A 43 26.94 0.44 -3.87
CA ASN A 43 26.53 1.81 -3.64
C ASN A 43 25.13 2.01 -4.22
N GLN A 44 24.09 1.50 -3.54
CA GLN A 44 22.78 2.13 -3.65
C GLN A 44 22.90 3.47 -2.94
N GLY A 45 23.41 4.43 -3.71
CA GLY A 45 23.53 5.82 -3.31
C GLY A 45 22.18 6.27 -2.79
N LYS A 46 22.24 6.83 -1.59
CA LYS A 46 21.24 7.65 -0.96
C LYS A 46 20.86 8.76 -1.96
N HIS A 47 19.94 8.48 -2.87
CA HIS A 47 19.55 9.47 -3.86
C HIS A 47 18.48 10.35 -3.23
N ASP A 48 18.93 11.31 -2.43
CA ASP A 48 18.12 12.42 -2.00
C ASP A 48 17.81 13.23 -3.29
N THR A 49 16.64 12.97 -3.91
CA THR A 49 16.15 13.59 -5.16
C THR A 49 15.87 15.10 -5.03
N GLU A 50 16.35 15.73 -3.97
CA GLU A 50 16.06 17.12 -3.59
C GLU A 50 16.62 18.15 -4.59
N GLY A 51 17.46 17.75 -5.55
CA GLY A 51 18.05 18.63 -6.57
C GLY A 51 17.74 18.30 -8.04
N MET A 52 16.96 17.27 -8.35
CA MET A 52 16.63 16.92 -9.75
C MET A 52 15.50 17.77 -10.32
N ASP A 53 15.55 18.03 -11.63
CA ASP A 53 14.44 18.67 -12.37
C ASP A 53 13.18 17.78 -12.38
N GLN A 54 12.03 18.37 -12.65
CA GLN A 54 10.74 17.67 -12.59
C GLN A 54 10.62 16.55 -13.64
N ILE A 55 11.18 16.73 -14.84
CA ILE A 55 11.13 15.78 -15.95
C ILE A 55 12.01 14.57 -15.65
N GLU A 56 13.19 14.80 -15.10
CA GLU A 56 14.13 13.76 -14.70
C GLU A 56 13.57 12.95 -13.53
N ARG A 57 12.96 13.62 -12.55
CA ARG A 57 12.33 12.95 -11.41
C ARG A 57 11.20 12.00 -11.83
N GLU A 58 10.36 12.41 -12.78
CA GLU A 58 9.28 11.57 -13.30
C GLU A 58 9.79 10.31 -14.01
N ARG A 59 10.99 10.36 -14.60
CA ARG A 59 11.62 9.22 -15.26
C ARG A 59 12.16 8.19 -14.28
N TYR A 60 12.67 8.63 -13.12
CA TYR A 60 13.33 7.74 -12.15
C TYR A 60 12.45 7.32 -10.98
N GLU A 61 11.45 8.12 -10.58
CA GLU A 61 10.60 7.79 -9.44
C GLU A 61 9.38 6.95 -9.86
N PRO A 62 9.24 5.69 -9.42
CA PRO A 62 8.08 4.88 -9.75
C PRO A 62 6.79 5.53 -9.24
N ARG A 63 5.88 5.82 -10.16
CA ARG A 63 4.59 6.43 -9.84
C ARG A 63 3.67 5.39 -9.19
N ILE A 64 3.11 5.72 -8.02
CA ILE A 64 2.14 4.85 -7.33
C ILE A 64 0.73 5.15 -7.84
N SER A 65 0.43 6.43 -8.06
CA SER A 65 -0.83 6.90 -8.62
C SER A 65 -0.65 8.26 -9.25
N ASN A 66 -1.70 8.80 -9.89
CA ASN A 66 -1.64 10.15 -10.43
C ASN A 66 -1.30 11.22 -9.38
N LYS A 67 -1.62 10.95 -8.12
CA LYS A 67 -1.41 11.86 -6.98
C LYS A 67 -0.07 11.66 -6.26
N TRP A 68 0.46 10.43 -6.25
CA TRP A 68 1.52 10.02 -5.32
C TRP A 68 2.72 9.38 -6.03
N PHE A 69 3.91 9.84 -5.65
CA PHE A 69 5.20 9.31 -6.10
C PHE A 69 5.88 8.55 -4.97
N ARG A 70 6.56 7.45 -5.29
CA ARG A 70 7.17 6.54 -4.33
C ARG A 70 8.36 7.18 -3.60
N GLY A 71 8.49 6.96 -2.29
CA GLY A 71 9.64 7.45 -1.50
C GLY A 71 9.73 6.88 -0.08
N SER A 72 10.44 7.57 0.82
CA SER A 72 10.75 7.13 2.20
C SER A 72 9.86 7.75 3.28
N TYR A 73 8.82 8.50 2.91
CA TYR A 73 7.91 9.15 3.84
C TYR A 73 6.58 8.41 3.88
N LEU A 74 6.04 8.13 5.07
CA LEU A 74 4.75 7.45 5.19
C LEU A 74 3.63 8.46 5.37
N ILE A 75 2.61 8.29 4.53
CA ILE A 75 1.32 8.98 4.64
C ILE A 75 0.20 7.94 4.68
N TYR A 76 -0.97 8.37 5.14
CA TYR A 76 -2.22 7.65 4.94
C TYR A 76 -3.13 8.48 4.04
N ASP A 77 -3.58 7.86 2.95
CA ASP A 77 -4.59 8.44 2.08
C ASP A 77 -5.96 8.16 2.69
N CYS A 78 -6.59 9.20 3.23
CA CYS A 78 -7.89 9.07 3.88
C CYS A 78 -9.03 8.89 2.88
N SER A 79 -8.81 9.28 1.61
CA SER A 79 -9.80 9.10 0.54
C SER A 79 -9.85 7.65 0.06
N ARG A 80 -8.68 7.01 -0.02
CA ARG A 80 -8.53 5.60 -0.47
C ARG A 80 -8.43 4.58 0.67
N GLY A 81 -8.21 5.04 1.91
CA GLY A 81 -8.12 4.19 3.09
C GLY A 81 -6.85 3.32 3.15
N ASN A 82 -5.71 3.79 2.63
CA ASN A 82 -4.47 3.03 2.60
C ASN A 82 -3.23 3.81 3.04
N TYR A 83 -2.29 3.09 3.65
CA TYR A 83 -0.95 3.61 3.92
C TYR A 83 -0.13 3.62 2.64
N ILE A 84 0.64 4.67 2.40
CA ILE A 84 1.45 4.84 1.19
C ILE A 84 2.81 5.44 1.56
N CYS A 85 3.88 4.83 1.05
CA CYS A 85 5.24 5.35 1.12
C CYS A 85 5.51 6.29 -0.06
N VAL A 86 5.67 7.58 0.23
CA VAL A 86 5.78 8.66 -0.74
C VAL A 86 7.08 9.43 -0.65
N ASN A 87 7.41 10.21 -1.68
CA ASN A 87 8.54 11.13 -1.69
C ASN A 87 8.25 12.39 -0.85
N TYR A 88 9.28 13.22 -0.65
CA TYR A 88 9.17 14.44 0.15
C TYR A 88 8.11 15.42 -0.39
N GLN A 89 8.08 15.61 -1.71
CA GLN A 89 7.12 16.53 -2.36
C GLN A 89 5.67 16.11 -2.12
N SER A 90 5.38 14.81 -2.25
CA SER A 90 4.06 14.24 -1.97
C SER A 90 3.70 14.35 -0.48
N PHE A 91 4.68 14.14 0.41
CA PHE A 91 4.48 14.31 1.86
C PHE A 91 4.16 15.76 2.23
N TYR A 92 4.90 16.71 1.67
CA TYR A 92 4.67 18.13 1.86
C TYR A 92 3.31 18.56 1.31
N LYS A 93 2.97 18.12 0.09
CA LYS A 93 1.64 18.33 -0.50
C LYS A 93 0.52 17.82 0.41
N CYS A 94 0.65 16.60 0.93
CA CYS A 94 -0.32 16.07 1.89
C CYS A 94 -0.44 16.94 3.16
N THR A 95 0.68 17.43 3.67
CA THR A 95 0.68 18.30 4.84
C THR A 95 -0.10 19.59 4.58
N ASN A 96 0.14 20.25 3.44
CA ASN A 96 -0.59 21.46 3.06
C ASN A 96 -2.08 21.18 2.84
N GLU A 97 -2.42 20.13 2.09
CA GLU A 97 -3.82 19.72 1.86
C GLU A 97 -4.56 19.48 3.19
N ARG A 98 -3.90 18.86 4.17
CA ARG A 98 -4.47 18.62 5.49
C ARG A 98 -4.70 19.91 6.28
N GLU A 99 -3.77 20.86 6.22
CA GLU A 99 -3.95 22.16 6.89
C GLU A 99 -5.06 23.00 6.24
N GLU A 100 -5.19 22.95 4.92
CA GLU A 100 -6.33 23.54 4.20
C GLU A 100 -7.66 22.92 4.64
N ASP A 101 -7.75 21.59 4.72
CA ASP A 101 -8.96 20.90 5.14
C ASP A 101 -9.37 21.25 6.57
N LYS A 102 -8.38 21.43 7.46
CA LYS A 102 -8.60 21.91 8.83
C LYS A 102 -9.13 23.34 8.82
N LYS A 103 -8.52 24.23 8.03
CA LYS A 103 -8.94 25.64 7.91
C LYS A 103 -10.36 25.77 7.35
N GLU A 104 -10.71 24.96 6.37
CA GLU A 104 -12.06 24.89 5.78
C GLU A 104 -13.07 24.16 6.68
N SER A 105 -12.65 23.63 7.83
CA SER A 105 -13.50 22.80 8.70
C SER A 105 -14.15 21.64 7.95
N ARG A 106 -13.42 20.96 7.06
CA ARG A 106 -13.96 19.75 6.43
C ARG A 106 -14.09 18.65 7.48
N PRO A 107 -15.19 17.87 7.50
CA PRO A 107 -15.36 16.78 8.49
C PRO A 107 -14.37 15.64 8.27
N ALA A 108 -14.05 15.34 7.00
CA ALA A 108 -13.05 14.36 6.60
C ALA A 108 -11.83 15.06 5.99
N LEU A 109 -10.65 14.69 6.46
CA LEU A 109 -9.36 15.18 5.96
C LEU A 109 -8.92 14.33 4.77
N ARG A 110 -8.28 14.92 3.75
CA ARG A 110 -7.84 14.23 2.53
C ARG A 110 -6.74 13.21 2.77
N CYS A 111 -5.82 13.51 3.69
CA CYS A 111 -4.71 12.64 4.01
C CYS A 111 -4.16 12.92 5.43
N ALA A 112 -3.32 12.00 5.92
CA ALA A 112 -2.63 12.13 7.20
C ALA A 112 -1.13 11.83 7.04
N PRO A 113 -0.24 12.81 7.29
CA PRO A 113 1.20 12.55 7.33
C PRO A 113 1.58 11.82 8.62
N PHE A 114 2.47 10.82 8.52
CA PHE A 114 2.91 10.02 9.67
C PHE A 114 4.37 10.27 10.05
N LYS A 115 5.31 9.77 9.23
CA LYS A 115 6.72 9.70 9.63
C LYS A 115 7.65 9.61 8.43
N LYS A 116 8.83 10.21 8.54
CA LYS A 116 9.97 10.02 7.63
C LYS A 116 10.79 8.80 8.08
N PHE A 117 11.18 7.96 7.13
CA PHE A 117 12.10 6.85 7.34
C PHE A 117 13.45 7.13 6.70
N ALA A 118 14.49 6.50 7.26
CA ALA A 118 15.86 6.63 6.73
C ALA A 118 16.02 5.96 5.36
N THR A 119 15.30 4.85 5.14
CA THR A 119 15.30 4.11 3.89
C THR A 119 13.88 3.78 3.48
N GLN A 120 13.67 3.59 2.19
CA GLN A 120 12.37 3.19 1.65
C GLN A 120 11.91 1.82 2.14
N GLU A 121 12.83 0.86 2.27
CA GLU A 121 12.54 -0.47 2.81
C GLU A 121 11.92 -0.41 4.21
N LYS A 122 12.46 0.45 5.09
CA LYS A 122 11.88 0.67 6.42
C LYS A 122 10.46 1.26 6.36
N CYS A 123 10.21 2.15 5.39
CA CYS A 123 8.85 2.65 5.16
C CYS A 123 7.90 1.52 4.76
N PHE A 124 8.30 0.63 3.85
CA PHE A 124 7.47 -0.50 3.43
C PHE A 124 7.21 -1.50 4.55
N GLY A 125 8.22 -1.81 5.39
CA GLY A 125 8.02 -2.64 6.57
C GLY A 125 6.97 -2.07 7.53
N GLU A 126 7.01 -0.75 7.74
CA GLU A 126 6.02 -0.05 8.56
C GLU A 126 4.65 0.04 7.88
N GLN A 127 4.60 0.30 6.58
CA GLN A 127 3.36 0.28 5.80
C GLN A 127 2.65 -1.07 5.97
N TYR A 128 3.38 -2.18 5.79
CA TYR A 128 2.85 -3.52 5.97
C TYR A 128 2.35 -3.73 7.40
N ARG A 129 3.13 -3.34 8.41
CA ARG A 129 2.73 -3.41 9.81
C ARG A 129 1.44 -2.64 10.09
N GLN A 130 1.26 -1.46 9.51
CA GLN A 130 0.07 -0.64 9.70
C GLN A 130 -1.16 -1.17 8.98
N ILE A 131 -0.98 -1.81 7.83
CA ILE A 131 -2.06 -2.50 7.10
C ILE A 131 -2.59 -3.69 7.92
N GLN A 132 -1.68 -4.46 8.54
CA GLN A 132 -2.07 -5.59 9.40
C GLN A 132 -2.75 -5.13 10.70
N ASN A 133 -2.41 -3.94 11.20
CA ASN A 133 -3.03 -3.35 12.38
C ASN A 133 -4.35 -2.62 12.03
N GLN A 134 -5.48 -3.31 12.22
CA GLN A 134 -6.84 -2.79 12.00
C GLN A 134 -7.33 -1.78 13.05
N LYS A 135 -6.46 -0.88 13.50
CA LYS A 135 -6.85 0.19 14.43
C LYS A 135 -7.81 1.18 13.75
N PRO A 136 -8.82 1.70 14.47
CA PRO A 136 -9.71 2.73 13.95
C PRO A 136 -8.92 3.97 13.52
N LYS A 137 -9.23 4.49 12.33
CA LYS A 137 -8.42 5.50 11.62
C LYS A 137 -8.95 6.91 11.93
N VAL A 138 -9.05 7.23 13.22
CA VAL A 138 -9.59 8.52 13.74
C VAL A 138 -8.85 9.75 13.23
N PHE A 139 -7.59 9.59 12.81
CA PHE A 139 -6.76 10.68 12.29
C PHE A 139 -7.21 11.22 10.91
N CYS A 140 -8.17 10.56 10.26
CA CYS A 140 -8.84 11.06 9.06
C CYS A 140 -10.04 11.95 9.36
N MET A 141 -10.50 12.00 10.61
CA MET A 141 -11.56 12.91 11.03
C MET A 141 -10.96 14.22 11.51
N ASN A 142 -11.65 15.32 11.24
CA ASN A 142 -11.26 16.61 11.75
C ASN A 142 -11.64 16.70 13.24
N PRO A 143 -10.68 17.06 14.14
CA PRO A 143 -10.92 17.12 15.58
C PRO A 143 -12.09 18.01 16.00
N LYS A 144 -12.51 18.96 15.17
CA LYS A 144 -13.67 19.82 15.43
C LYS A 144 -15.00 19.04 15.48
N TYR A 145 -15.06 17.86 14.87
CA TYR A 145 -16.28 17.04 14.74
C TYR A 145 -16.23 15.75 15.56
N TYR A 146 -15.18 15.56 16.38
CA TYR A 146 -14.95 14.37 17.18
C TYR A 146 -15.02 14.69 18.68
#